data_AF-A0A2T3E3M9-F1
#
_entry.id   AF-A0A2T3E3M9-F1
#
_cell.length_a   1.000
_cell.length_b   1.000
_cell.length_c   1.000
_cell.angle_alpha   90.00
_cell.angle_beta   90.00
_cell.angle_gamma   90.00
#
_symmetry.space_group_name_H-M   'P 1'
#
loop_
_entity.id
_entity.type
_entity.pdbx_description
1 polymer ?
#
loop_
_entity_poly.entity_id
_entity_poly.type
_entity_poly.pdbx_seq_one_letter_code
_entity_poly.pdbx_strand_id
1 'polypeptide(L)'
;MWYSLRGAEFRQGGDAAYRIVSQPLNRDGVAVGSPEPVSFVNPPVVGDFDDWMQAYACIMNYENTEIMFYNGNNFGRAGIGWATRRRRER
;
A
#
# COMPACT_ATOMS: atom_id res chain seq x y z
N MET A 1 1.49 11.46 1.46
CA MET A 1 1.51 10.44 2.52
C MET A 1 1.01 9.13 1.95
N TRP A 2 1.54 8.01 2.43
CA TRP A 2 1.01 6.68 2.15
C TRP A 2 0.49 6.05 3.44
N TYR A 3 -0.58 5.28 3.34
CA TYR A 3 -1.18 4.59 4.48
C TYR A 3 -2.06 3.44 4.02
N SER A 4 -2.44 2.58 4.97
CA SER A 4 -3.36 1.48 4.71
C SER A 4 -4.80 1.93 4.98
N LEU A 5 -5.63 1.95 3.94
CA LEU A 5 -7.06 2.23 4.00
C LEU A 5 -7.83 0.92 4.14
N ARG A 6 -8.91 0.91 4.91
CA ARG A 6 -9.80 -0.25 5.07
C ARG A 6 -11.23 0.16 5.39
N GLY A 7 -12.17 -0.76 5.15
CA GLY A 7 -13.56 -0.65 5.58
C GLY A 7 -13.83 -1.26 6.96
N ALA A 8 -15.11 -1.37 7.30
CA ALA A 8 -15.59 -2.02 8.53
C ALA A 8 -15.33 -3.55 8.51
N GLU A 9 -15.63 -4.19 7.38
CA GLU A 9 -15.55 -5.65 7.20
C GLU A 9 -14.19 -6.16 6.71
N PHE A 10 -13.12 -5.43 7.01
CA PHE A 10 -11.77 -5.66 6.46
C PHE A 10 -11.16 -7.05 6.73
N ARG A 11 -11.74 -7.81 7.65
CA ARG A 11 -11.32 -9.19 7.99
C ARG A 11 -11.92 -10.24 7.06
N GLN A 12 -12.95 -9.89 6.29
CA GLN A 12 -13.69 -10.82 5.43
C GLN A 12 -13.17 -10.83 3.98
N GLY A 13 -12.17 -10.00 3.66
CA GLY A 13 -11.73 -9.79 2.28
C GLY A 13 -12.61 -8.80 1.51
N GLY A 14 -12.56 -8.86 0.18
CA GLY A 14 -13.33 -7.99 -0.71
C GLY A 14 -12.93 -6.51 -0.65
N ASP A 15 -13.87 -5.63 -0.99
CA ASP A 15 -13.63 -4.18 -1.14
C ASP A 15 -13.28 -3.48 0.18
N ALA A 16 -13.64 -4.08 1.32
CA ALA A 16 -13.35 -3.55 2.63
C ALA A 16 -11.94 -3.91 3.14
N ALA A 17 -11.22 -4.81 2.45
CA ALA A 17 -9.90 -5.26 2.86
C ALA A 17 -8.88 -4.11 2.87
N TYR A 18 -7.79 -4.30 3.60
CA TYR A 18 -6.70 -3.33 3.60
C TYR A 18 -6.10 -3.17 2.20
N ARG A 19 -5.98 -1.91 1.78
CA ARG A 19 -5.30 -1.49 0.55
C ARG A 19 -4.34 -0.36 0.88
N ILE A 20 -3.26 -0.27 0.11
CA ILE A 20 -2.26 0.80 0.26
C ILE A 20 -2.64 1.93 -0.69
N VAL A 21 -2.81 3.12 -0.11
CA VAL A 21 -3.19 4.33 -0.85
C VAL A 21 -2.16 5.43 -0.64
N SER A 22 -2.15 6.39 -1.56
CA SER A 22 -1.42 7.64 -1.46
C SER A 22 -2.39 8.81 -1.42
N GLN A 23 -2.06 9.82 -0.63
CA GLN A 23 -2.81 11.07 -0.59
C GLN A 23 -1.85 12.26 -0.50
N PRO A 24 -2.05 13.33 -1.29
CA PRO A 24 -1.26 14.55 -1.19
C PRO A 24 -1.33 15.16 0.21
N LEU A 25 -0.24 15.82 0.61
CA LEU A 25 -0.21 16.66 1.80
C LEU A 25 -0.10 18.12 1.37
N ASN A 26 -0.76 19.03 2.08
CA ASN A 26 -0.52 20.46 1.97
C ASN A 26 0.79 20.86 2.68
N ARG A 27 1.10 22.17 2.70
CA ARG A 27 2.33 22.70 3.32
C ARG A 27 2.39 22.47 4.83
N ASP A 28 1.25 22.30 5.48
CA ASP A 28 1.13 22.05 6.92
C ASP A 28 1.14 20.55 7.26
N GLY A 29 1.35 19.69 6.26
CA GLY A 29 1.37 18.23 6.44
C GLY A 29 -0.02 17.59 6.56
N VAL A 30 -1.09 18.34 6.27
CA VAL A 30 -2.47 17.84 6.32
C VAL A 30 -2.83 17.17 5.00
N ALA A 31 -3.48 16.01 5.07
CA ALA A 31 -3.94 15.28 3.90
C ALA A 31 -5.05 16.04 3.15
N VAL A 32 -4.90 16.16 1.84
CA VAL A 32 -5.84 16.90 0.97
C VAL A 32 -6.19 16.07 -0.28
N GLY A 33 -7.39 16.27 -0.82
CA GLY A 33 -7.91 15.49 -1.95
C GLY A 33 -8.38 14.09 -1.54
N SER A 34 -8.60 13.21 -2.50
CA SER A 34 -8.99 11.81 -2.27
C SER A 34 -7.77 10.89 -2.19
N PRO A 35 -7.83 9.80 -1.39
CA PRO A 35 -6.81 8.76 -1.46
C PRO A 35 -6.88 7.99 -2.79
N GLU A 36 -5.72 7.77 -3.38
CA GLU A 36 -5.55 7.05 -4.65
C GLU A 36 -4.78 5.74 -4.43
N PRO A 37 -5.16 4.63 -5.08
CA PRO A 37 -4.38 3.38 -5.02
C PRO A 37 -2.93 3.60 -5.45
N VAL A 38 -1.99 2.95 -4.77
CA VAL A 38 -0.57 3.05 -5.18
C VAL A 38 -0.25 2.01 -6.25
N SER A 39 0.24 2.46 -7.40
CA SER A 39 0.76 1.59 -8.46
C SER A 39 2.21 1.20 -8.15
N PHE A 40 2.41 0.09 -7.44
CA PHE A 40 3.73 -0.57 -7.35
C PHE A 40 3.87 -1.66 -8.41
N VAL A 41 5.12 -1.99 -8.75
CA VAL A 41 5.44 -3.12 -9.63
C VAL A 41 5.31 -4.42 -8.83
N ASN A 42 4.07 -4.87 -8.60
CA ASN A 42 3.58 -6.23 -8.25
C ASN A 42 2.10 -6.16 -7.79
N PRO A 43 1.13 -5.86 -8.67
CA PRO A 43 -0.27 -5.86 -8.24
C PRO A 43 -0.66 -7.24 -7.66
N PRO A 44 -1.56 -7.30 -6.67
CA PRO A 44 -2.06 -8.57 -6.14
C PRO A 44 -2.54 -9.50 -7.26
N VAL A 45 -2.08 -10.75 -7.24
CA VAL A 45 -2.49 -11.80 -8.18
C VAL A 45 -3.25 -12.87 -7.42
N VAL A 46 -4.37 -13.36 -7.97
CA VAL A 46 -5.16 -14.43 -7.34
C VAL A 46 -4.28 -15.63 -7.00
N GLY A 47 -4.32 -16.07 -5.74
CA GLY A 47 -3.53 -17.19 -5.23
C GLY A 47 -2.20 -16.80 -4.59
N ASP A 48 -1.74 -15.55 -4.75
CA ASP A 48 -0.56 -15.05 -4.04
C ASP A 48 -0.87 -14.78 -2.56
N PHE A 49 0.21 -14.67 -1.78
CA PHE A 49 0.13 -14.42 -0.34
C PHE A 49 -0.56 -13.08 0.02
N ASP A 50 -0.72 -12.16 -0.93
CA ASP A 50 -1.32 -10.84 -0.79
C ASP A 50 -2.53 -10.60 -1.72
N ASP A 51 -3.10 -11.67 -2.28
CA ASP A 51 -4.11 -11.62 -3.33
C ASP A 51 -5.38 -10.82 -2.97
N TRP A 52 -5.72 -10.72 -1.68
CA TRP A 52 -6.88 -9.97 -1.21
C TRP A 52 -6.54 -8.89 -0.18
N MET A 53 -5.30 -8.76 0.30
CA MET A 53 -4.91 -7.78 1.31
C MET A 53 -3.47 -7.28 1.16
N GLN A 54 -3.28 -5.97 1.23
CA GLN A 54 -1.97 -5.32 1.39
C GLN A 54 -2.05 -4.29 2.52
N ALA A 55 -1.32 -4.49 3.61
CA ALA A 55 -1.42 -3.66 4.81
C ALA A 55 -0.06 -3.28 5.41
N TYR A 56 -0.08 -2.27 6.27
CA TYR A 56 1.03 -1.88 7.14
C TYR A 56 2.31 -1.54 6.37
N ALA A 57 2.15 -0.68 5.36
CA ALA A 57 3.24 -0.29 4.48
C ALA A 57 4.33 0.49 5.23
N CYS A 58 5.59 0.13 4.97
CA CYS A 58 6.77 0.93 5.28
C CYS A 58 7.47 1.26 3.97
N ILE A 59 7.73 2.55 3.71
CA ILE A 59 8.34 2.98 2.45
C ILE A 59 9.67 3.66 2.73
N MET A 60 10.70 3.15 2.05
CA MET A 60 12.06 3.63 2.10
C MET A 60 12.43 4.24 0.74
N ASN A 61 13.13 5.37 0.79
CA ASN A 61 13.75 5.94 -0.40
C ASN A 61 15.16 5.39 -0.55
N TYR A 62 15.49 4.85 -1.72
CA TYR A 62 16.83 4.41 -2.08
C TYR A 62 17.15 4.86 -3.51
N GLU A 63 18.12 5.77 -3.65
CA GLU A 63 18.43 6.46 -4.91
C GLU A 63 17.16 7.07 -5.55
N ASN A 64 16.89 6.74 -6.82
CA ASN A 64 15.71 7.17 -7.58
C ASN A 64 14.51 6.20 -7.46
N THR A 65 14.51 5.36 -6.42
CA THR A 65 13.51 4.30 -6.21
C THR A 65 12.85 4.43 -4.83
N GLU A 66 11.54 4.23 -4.80
CA GLU A 66 10.78 3.98 -3.58
C GLU A 66 10.63 2.46 -3.43
N ILE A 67 11.04 1.94 -2.27
CA ILE A 67 10.91 0.54 -1.89
C ILE A 67 9.83 0.47 -0.82
N MET A 68 8.77 -0.30 -1.08
CA MET A 68 7.71 -0.56 -0.11
C MET A 68 7.85 -1.96 0.45
N PHE A 69 7.81 -2.08 1.77
CA PHE A 69 7.57 -3.34 2.48
C PHE A 69 6.14 -3.36 3.02
N TYR A 70 5.46 -4.50 2.97
CA TYR A 70 4.06 -4.62 3.40
C TYR A 70 3.69 -6.03 3.85
N ASN A 71 2.58 -6.16 4.58
CA ASN A 71 2.00 -7.44 4.96
C ASN A 71 0.95 -7.87 3.93
N GLY A 72 1.00 -9.14 3.52
CA GLY A 72 -0.04 -9.78 2.72
C GLY A 72 -1.23 -10.25 3.56
N ASN A 73 -2.03 -11.16 3.00
CA ASN A 73 -3.25 -11.74 3.56
C ASN A 73 -3.12 -12.16 5.03
N ASN A 74 -4.25 -12.12 5.73
CA ASN A 74 -4.33 -12.50 7.14
C ASN A 74 -3.30 -11.75 8.00
N PHE A 75 -3.13 -10.46 7.74
CA PHE A 75 -2.30 -9.55 8.53
C PHE A 75 -0.80 -9.94 8.54
N GLY A 76 -0.31 -10.56 7.48
CA GLY A 76 1.08 -11.00 7.36
C GLY A 76 1.35 -12.39 7.93
N ARG A 77 0.31 -13.23 8.07
CA ARG A 77 0.47 -14.64 8.51
C ARG A 77 1.53 -15.40 7.70
N ALA A 78 1.63 -15.12 6.40
CA ALA A 78 2.56 -15.75 5.49
C ALA A 78 3.91 -15.00 5.35
N GLY A 79 4.07 -13.86 6.02
CA GLY A 79 5.27 -13.01 5.95
C GLY A 79 5.03 -11.63 5.37
N ILE A 80 6.11 -11.03 4.88
CA ILE A 80 6.14 -9.68 4.30
C ILE A 80 6.47 -9.73 2.81
N GLY A 81 5.82 -8.88 2.03
CA GLY A 81 6.14 -8.59 0.64
C GLY A 81 6.98 -7.33 0.49
N TRP A 82 7.53 -7.15 -0.69
CA TRP A 82 8.14 -5.89 -1.08
C TRP A 82 7.85 -5.55 -2.54
N ALA A 83 7.84 -4.25 -2.84
CA ALA A 83 7.57 -3.73 -4.17
C ALA A 83 8.39 -2.47 -4.43
N THR A 84 8.59 -2.13 -5.71
CA THR A 84 9.32 -0.93 -6.09
C THR A 84 8.53 -0.02 -7.01
N ARG A 85 8.85 1.28 -6.95
CA ARG A 85 8.36 2.30 -7.86
C ARG A 85 9.49 3.28 -8.15
N ARG A 86 9.74 3.60 -9.43
CA ARG A 86 10.64 4.72 -9.75
C ARG A 86 9.99 6.02 -9.33
N ARG A 87 10.76 6.88 -8.65
CA ARG A 87 10.32 8.24 -8.36
C ARG A 87 10.19 8.99 -9.69
N ARG A 88 9.04 9.61 -9.91
CA ARG A 88 8.91 10.58 -11.02
C ARG A 88 9.83 11.76 -10.69
N GLU A 89 10.67 12.14 -11.63
CA GLU A 89 11.38 13.41 -11.56
C GLU A 89 10.32 14.53 -11.48
N ARG A 90 10.52 15.44 -10.53
CA ARG A 90 9.59 16.56 -10.29
C ARG A 90 9.83 17.68 -11.26
#